data_AF-J9Y0J7-F1
#
_entry.id   AF-J9Y0J7-F1
#
_cell.length_a   1.000
_cell.length_b   1.000
_cell.length_c   1.000
_cell.angle_alpha   90.00
_cell.angle_beta   90.00
_cell.angle_gamma   90.00
#
_symmetry.space_group_name_H-M   'P 1'
#
loop_
_entity.id
_entity.type
_entity.pdbx_description
1 polymer ?
#
loop_
_entity_poly.entity_id
_entity_poly.type
_entity_poly.pdbx_seq_one_letter_code
_entity_poly.pdbx_strand_id
1 'polypeptide(L)' 'MGLPWYRVHTVVLNDPGRLIAVHIMHTALVAGWAGSMALYELAVFDPSDPVLDPMWRQGMFV' A
#
# COMPACT_ATOMS: atom_id res chain seq x y z
N MET A 1 -1.76 -35.27 -7.21
CA MET A 1 -2.36 -34.25 -6.32
C MET A 1 -1.73 -32.91 -6.65
N GLY A 2 -2.52 -31.84 -6.74
CA GLY A 2 -2.03 -30.49 -7.06
C GLY A 2 -1.33 -29.80 -5.88
N LEU A 3 -0.88 -28.56 -6.08
CA LEU A 3 -0.32 -27.72 -5.01
C LEU A 3 -1.40 -27.38 -3.96
N PRO A 4 -1.10 -27.44 -2.65
CA PRO A 4 -1.94 -26.85 -1.62
C PRO A 4 -2.10 -25.33 -1.82
N TRP A 5 -3.25 -24.78 -1.44
CA TRP A 5 -3.60 -23.37 -1.68
C TRP A 5 -2.57 -22.37 -1.11
N TYR A 6 -1.97 -22.67 0.04
CA TYR A 6 -1.00 -21.79 0.69
C TYR A 6 0.39 -21.83 0.02
N ARG A 7 0.58 -22.65 -1.02
CA ARG A 7 1.84 -22.76 -1.78
C ARG A 7 1.76 -22.22 -3.20
N VAL A 8 0.65 -21.59 -3.61
CA VAL A 8 0.44 -21.20 -5.01
C VAL A 8 1.53 -20.27 -5.56
N HIS A 9 2.15 -19.44 -4.72
CA HIS A 9 3.22 -18.53 -5.16
C HIS A 9 4.59 -19.20 -5.30
N THR A 10 4.79 -20.46 -4.90
CA THR A 10 6.08 -21.13 -5.09
C THR A 10 6.41 -21.36 -6.58
N VAL A 11 5.43 -21.23 -7.48
CA VAL A 11 5.59 -21.41 -8.92
C VAL A 11 6.57 -20.42 -9.56
N VAL A 12 6.82 -19.26 -8.93
CA VAL A 12 7.77 -18.26 -9.46
C VAL A 12 9.17 -18.37 -8.86
N LEU A 13 9.43 -19.31 -7.96
CA LEU A 13 10.70 -19.38 -7.22
C LEU A 13 11.93 -19.57 -8.13
N ASN A 14 11.76 -20.31 -9.23
CA ASN A 14 12.81 -20.54 -10.24
C ASN A 14 12.46 -19.91 -11.60
N ASP A 15 11.59 -18.90 -11.62
CA ASP A 15 11.25 -18.12 -12.82
C ASP A 15 11.56 -16.64 -12.54
N PRO A 16 12.82 -16.20 -12.76
CA PRO A 16 13.26 -14.85 -12.38
C PRO A 16 12.46 -13.73 -13.06
N GLY A 17 12.03 -13.94 -14.30
CA GLY A 17 11.26 -12.96 -15.06
C GLY A 17 9.86 -12.75 -14.47
N ARG A 18 9.18 -13.83 -14.07
CA ARG A 18 7.89 -13.71 -13.38
C ARG A 18 8.04 -13.28 -11.94
N LEU A 19 9.14 -13.67 -11.29
CA LEU A 19 9.46 -13.23 -9.95
C LEU A 19 9.63 -11.71 -9.90
N ILE A 20 10.37 -11.09 -10.84
CA ILE A 20 10.48 -9.62 -10.88
C ILE A 20 9.14 -8.97 -11.23
N ALA A 21 8.32 -9.58 -12.09
CA ALA A 21 7.00 -9.05 -12.42
C ALA A 21 6.08 -8.94 -11.18
N VAL A 22 6.05 -9.97 -10.31
CA VAL A 22 5.24 -9.91 -9.07
C VAL A 22 5.82 -8.91 -8.05
N HIS A 23 7.14 -8.72 -8.02
CA HIS A 23 7.74 -7.65 -7.21
C HIS A 23 7.34 -6.26 -7.71
N ILE A 24 7.37 -6.02 -9.02
CA ILE A 24 6.92 -4.76 -9.62
C ILE A 24 5.43 -4.53 -9.32
N MET A 25 4.60 -5.57 -9.47
CA MET A 25 3.18 -5.50 -9.10
C MET A 25 2.99 -5.11 -7.63
N HIS A 26 3.70 -5.77 -6.71
CA HIS A 26 3.63 -5.44 -5.29
C HIS A 26 4.06 -4.00 -5.01
N THR A 27 5.17 -3.54 -5.61
CA THR A 27 5.63 -2.15 -5.49
C THR A 27 4.58 -1.16 -6.02
N ALA A 28 3.94 -1.46 -7.15
CA ALA A 28 2.88 -0.63 -7.70
C ALA A 28 1.66 -0.55 -6.77
N LEU A 29 1.28 -1.66 -6.13
CA LEU A 29 0.18 -1.66 -5.14
C LEU A 29 0.53 -0.82 -3.91
N VAL A 30 1.75 -0.94 -3.39
CA VAL A 30 2.20 -0.14 -2.24
C VAL A 30 2.26 1.35 -2.58
N ALA A 31 2.81 1.71 -3.75
CA ALA A 31 2.85 3.10 -4.21
C ALA A 31 1.44 3.66 -4.46
N GLY A 32 0.56 2.86 -5.04
CA GLY A 32 -0.84 3.21 -5.25
C GLY A 32 -1.58 3.45 -3.93
N TRP A 33 -1.37 2.59 -2.92
CA TRP A 33 -1.91 2.77 -1.59
C TRP A 33 -1.40 4.06 -0.93
N ALA A 34 -0.08 4.30 -0.97
CA ALA A 34 0.51 5.49 -0.36
C ALA A 34 -0.05 6.78 -0.97
N GLY A 35 -0.15 6.85 -2.30
CA GLY A 35 -0.76 7.99 -2.98
C GLY A 35 -2.25 8.13 -2.67
N SER A 36 -3.00 7.03 -2.63
CA SER A 36 -4.43 7.07 -2.32
C SER A 36 -4.68 7.57 -0.89
N MET A 37 -3.89 7.10 0.09
CA MET A 37 -4.02 7.53 1.48
C MET A 37 -3.66 9.00 1.66
N ALA A 38 -2.56 9.46 1.07
CA ALA A 38 -2.16 10.86 1.16
C ALA A 38 -3.20 11.80 0.50
N LEU A 39 -3.72 11.42 -0.67
CA LEU A 39 -4.77 12.19 -1.35
C LEU A 39 -6.08 12.20 -0.55
N TYR A 40 -6.43 11.09 0.09
CA TYR A 40 -7.59 11.02 0.97
C TYR A 40 -7.44 11.94 2.19
N GLU A 41 -6.30 11.85 2.88
CA GLU A 41 -6.02 12.71 4.04
C GLU A 41 -6.04 14.19 3.65
N LEU A 42 -5.40 14.57 2.53
CA LEU A 42 -5.43 15.94 2.03
C LEU A 42 -6.86 16.42 1.70
N ALA A 43 -7.75 15.54 1.24
CA ALA A 43 -9.11 15.90 0.89
C ALA A 43 -10.00 16.21 2.11
N VAL A 44 -9.64 15.72 3.30
CA VAL A 44 -10.43 15.87 4.53
C VAL A 44 -9.73 16.66 5.64
N PHE A 45 -8.41 16.87 5.54
CA PHE A 45 -7.61 17.59 6.51
C PHE A 45 -8.03 19.07 6.60
N ASP A 46 -8.29 19.55 7.81
CA ASP A 46 -8.52 20.95 8.12
C ASP A 46 -7.25 21.60 8.70
N PRO A 47 -6.56 22.47 7.94
CA PRO A 47 -5.35 23.14 8.41
C PRO A 47 -5.62 24.42 9.23
N SER A 48 -6.87 24.78 9.51
CA SER A 48 -7.24 26.12 9.99
C SER A 48 -6.79 26.42 11.43
N ASP A 49 -6.71 25.42 12.31
CA ASP A 49 -6.27 25.57 13.71
C ASP A 49 -5.22 24.53 14.12
N PRO A 50 -3.91 24.84 13.95
CA PRO A 50 -2.85 23.91 14.30
C PRO A 50 -2.60 23.77 15.81
N VAL A 51 -3.18 24.64 16.66
CA VAL A 51 -2.95 24.60 18.12
C VAL A 51 -3.99 23.72 18.77
N LEU A 52 -5.27 24.00 18.51
CA LEU A 52 -6.33 23.24 19.13
C LEU A 52 -6.71 22.04 18.29
N ASP A 53 -6.64 22.06 16.94
CA ASP A 53 -7.04 20.93 16.09
C ASP A 53 -5.92 20.37 15.18
N PRO A 54 -4.79 19.91 15.74
CA PRO A 54 -3.68 19.37 14.95
C PRO A 54 -4.00 18.02 14.27
N MET A 55 -3.18 17.66 13.27
CA MET A 55 -3.30 16.45 12.44
C MET A 55 -3.66 15.15 13.20
N TRP A 56 -3.07 14.93 14.37
CA TRP A 56 -3.27 13.70 15.15
C TRP A 56 -4.64 13.63 15.84
N ARG A 57 -5.35 14.76 15.98
CA ARG A 57 -6.76 14.75 16.41
C ARG A 57 -7.73 14.49 15.28
N GLN A 58 -7.32 14.75 14.04
CA GLN A 58 -8.12 14.53 12.85
C GLN A 58 -7.94 13.11 12.27
N GLY A 59 -7.13 12.26 12.91
CA GLY A 59 -6.90 10.88 12.48
C GLY A 59 -6.00 10.75 11.25
N MET A 60 -5.18 11.77 10.95
CA MET A 60 -4.16 11.70 9.90
C MET A 60 -3.07 10.70 10.29
N PHE A 61 -2.55 9.94 9.33
CA PHE A 61 -1.61 8.84 9.56
C PHE A 61 -0.34 8.90 8.70
N VAL A 62 -0.44 9.26 7.41
CA VAL A 62 0.70 9.16 6.45
C VAL A 62 1.56 10.41 6.37
#